data_AF-A0AA42YEL8-F1
#
_entry.id   AF-A0AA42YEL8-F1
#
_cell.length_a   1.000
_cell.length_b   1.000
_cell.length_c   1.000
_cell.angle_alpha   90.00
_cell.angle_beta   90.00
_cell.angle_gamma   90.00
#
_symmetry.space_group_name_H-M   'P 1'
#
loop_
_entity.id
_entity.type
_entity.pdbx_description
1 polymer ?
#
loop_
_entity_poly.entity_id
_entity_poly.type
_entity_poly.pdbx_seq_one_letter_code
_entity_poly.pdbx_strand_id
1 'polypeptide(L)'
;MRPEAAAGVRSHYRRTFGRAVAVVYTGGTIAQSLKLIFAFGWEYMPYWVDWALIALGTYGGVGLIVFAGQVAWRGGWEKMVHWLIVVHLLASVAVHAWVVVIGSHDFFTLFPYEYSYFAVAYFAFFAWRSWTMKLVPPAGRQAT
;
A
#
# COMPACT_ATOMS: atom_id res chain seq x y z
N MET A 1 5.10 -29.13 -0.78
CA MET A 1 4.85 -28.44 0.51
C MET A 1 3.70 -29.15 1.22
N ARG A 2 3.77 -29.41 2.53
CA ARG A 2 2.67 -30.09 3.25
C ARG A 2 1.42 -29.17 3.29
N PRO A 3 0.19 -29.69 3.16
CA PRO A 3 -1.04 -28.88 3.13
C PRO A 3 -1.21 -27.94 4.31
N GLU A 4 -0.78 -28.37 5.51
CA GLU A 4 -0.86 -27.59 6.76
C GLU A 4 0.03 -26.35 6.74
N ALA A 5 1.24 -26.46 6.16
CA ALA A 5 2.17 -25.33 6.04
C ALA A 5 1.60 -24.27 5.08
N ALA A 6 1.01 -24.69 3.96
CA ALA A 6 0.36 -23.78 3.01
C ALA A 6 -0.86 -23.06 3.63
N ALA A 7 -1.64 -23.77 4.45
CA ALA A 7 -2.76 -23.18 5.18
C ALA A 7 -2.30 -22.13 6.21
N GLY A 8 -1.21 -22.39 6.91
CA GLY A 8 -0.58 -21.44 7.85
C GLY A 8 -0.12 -20.16 7.17
N VAL A 9 0.62 -20.27 6.07
CA VAL A 9 1.12 -19.12 5.28
C VAL A 9 -0.04 -18.26 4.77
N ARG A 10 -1.07 -18.88 4.19
CA ARG A 10 -2.26 -18.15 3.69
C ARG A 10 -3.00 -17.43 4.81
N SER A 11 -3.13 -18.05 5.99
CA SER A 11 -3.76 -17.44 7.16
C SER A 11 -2.96 -16.25 7.69
N HIS A 12 -1.64 -16.37 7.77
CA HIS A 12 -0.77 -15.27 8.16
C HIS A 12 -0.91 -14.11 7.18
N TYR A 13 -0.72 -14.38 5.88
CA TYR A 13 -0.78 -13.35 4.84
C TYR A 13 -2.11 -12.59 4.87
N ARG A 14 -3.24 -13.31 4.99
CA ARG A 14 -4.58 -12.74 5.14
C ARG A 14 -4.67 -11.75 6.30
N ARG A 15 -3.97 -11.97 7.42
CA ARG A 15 -4.04 -11.12 8.61
C ARG A 15 -3.15 -9.88 8.54
N THR A 16 -2.16 -9.86 7.66
CA THR A 16 -1.08 -8.88 7.70
C THR A 16 -1.00 -7.99 6.45
N PHE A 17 -1.51 -8.41 5.29
CA PHE A 17 -1.37 -7.63 4.06
C PHE A 17 -1.97 -6.21 4.18
N GLY A 18 -3.15 -6.08 4.80
CA GLY A 18 -3.77 -4.76 5.01
C GLY A 18 -2.93 -3.82 5.88
N ARG A 19 -2.19 -4.38 6.85
CA ARG A 19 -1.25 -3.60 7.68
C ARG A 19 -0.03 -3.17 6.89
N ALA A 20 0.50 -4.01 5.99
CA ALA A 20 1.61 -3.61 5.13
C ALA A 20 1.22 -2.43 4.23
N VAL A 21 0.03 -2.48 3.61
CA VAL A 21 -0.52 -1.35 2.85
C VAL A 21 -0.65 -0.11 3.73
N ALA A 22 -1.19 -0.27 4.95
CA ALA A 22 -1.38 0.84 5.87
C ALA A 22 -0.04 1.49 6.28
N VAL A 23 1.00 0.69 6.54
CA VAL A 23 2.36 1.17 6.83
C VAL A 23 2.94 1.96 5.67
N VAL A 24 2.79 1.46 4.43
CA VAL A 24 3.26 2.17 3.22
C VAL A 24 2.61 3.56 3.13
N TYR A 25 1.29 3.64 3.28
CA TYR A 25 0.58 4.92 3.19
C TYR A 25 0.81 5.83 4.40
N THR A 26 0.99 5.29 5.61
CA THR A 26 1.43 6.08 6.77
C THR A 26 2.81 6.68 6.51
N GLY A 27 3.76 5.88 6.00
CA GLY A 27 5.08 6.36 5.60
C GLY A 27 5.02 7.45 4.53
N GLY A 28 4.20 7.26 3.49
CA GLY A 28 3.96 8.27 2.46
C GLY A 28 3.37 9.57 3.02
N THR A 29 2.41 9.48 3.95
CA THR A 29 1.84 10.65 4.63
C THR A 29 2.91 11.44 5.38
N ILE A 30 3.78 10.74 6.12
CA ILE A 30 4.88 11.36 6.87
C ILE A 30 5.86 11.99 5.89
N ALA A 31 6.31 11.27 4.86
CA ALA A 31 7.29 11.76 3.91
C ALA A 31 6.80 13.00 3.16
N GLN A 32 5.54 13.03 2.72
CA GLN A 32 4.94 14.20 2.06
C GLN A 32 4.79 15.38 3.03
N SER A 33 4.45 15.12 4.29
CA SER A 33 4.42 16.17 5.33
C SER A 33 5.81 16.75 5.58
N LEU A 34 6.84 15.91 5.65
CA LEU A 34 8.23 16.35 5.81
C LEU A 34 8.70 17.16 4.61
N LYS A 35 8.33 16.77 3.38
CA LYS A 35 8.58 17.58 2.18
C LYS A 35 7.95 18.97 2.31
N LEU A 36 6.71 19.07 2.78
CA LEU A 36 6.03 20.35 2.97
C LEU A 36 6.66 21.22 4.07
N ILE A 37 7.17 20.60 5.14
CA ILE A 37 7.75 21.34 6.27
C ILE A 37 9.20 21.79 5.98
N PHE A 38 9.99 20.91 5.36
CA PHE A 38 11.44 21.09 5.20
C PHE A 38 11.87 21.37 3.76
N ALA A 39 10.93 21.45 2.81
CA ALA A 39 11.20 21.57 1.38
C ALA A 39 12.19 20.52 0.86
N PHE A 40 12.16 19.30 1.43
CA PHE A 40 13.08 18.23 1.08
C PHE A 40 12.84 17.73 -0.35
N GLY A 41 13.92 17.67 -1.13
CA GLY A 41 13.92 17.11 -2.48
C GLY A 41 13.86 15.59 -2.47
N TRP A 42 13.02 15.01 -3.33
CA TRP A 42 12.91 13.54 -3.43
C TRP A 42 14.19 12.90 -3.97
N GLU A 43 15.03 13.67 -4.65
CA GLU A 43 16.34 13.26 -5.17
C GLU A 43 17.33 12.83 -4.08
N TYR A 44 17.09 13.20 -2.82
CA TYR A 44 17.91 12.80 -1.68
C TYR A 44 17.33 11.61 -0.91
N MET A 45 16.20 11.04 -1.36
CA MET A 45 15.62 9.87 -0.72
C MET A 45 16.56 8.67 -0.91
N PRO A 46 16.96 7.97 0.16
CA PRO A 46 17.87 6.85 0.02
C PRO A 46 17.16 5.64 -0.61
N TYR A 47 17.81 4.96 -1.56
CA TYR A 47 17.25 3.83 -2.33
C TYR A 47 16.69 2.66 -1.50
N TRP A 48 17.10 2.50 -0.24
CA TRP A 48 16.51 1.47 0.62
C TRP A 48 15.02 1.74 0.90
N VAL A 49 14.58 3.00 0.83
CA VAL A 49 13.16 3.37 0.93
C VAL A 49 12.40 2.84 -0.27
N ASP A 50 12.93 3.00 -1.49
CA ASP A 50 12.33 2.43 -2.70
C ASP A 50 12.21 0.90 -2.59
N TRP A 51 13.25 0.21 -2.14
CA TRP A 51 13.20 -1.24 -1.90
C TRP A 51 12.15 -1.65 -0.87
N ALA A 52 12.01 -0.89 0.23
CA ALA A 52 10.98 -1.13 1.23
C ALA A 52 9.57 -0.96 0.65
N LEU A 53 9.36 0.07 -0.17
CA LEU A 53 8.09 0.34 -0.86
C LEU A 53 7.77 -0.74 -1.89
N ILE A 54 8.76 -1.21 -2.65
CA ILE A 54 8.59 -2.32 -3.60
C ILE A 54 8.17 -3.59 -2.85
N ALA A 55 8.86 -3.95 -1.77
CA ALA A 55 8.58 -5.16 -1.01
C ALA A 55 7.20 -5.11 -0.32
N LEU A 56 6.96 -4.08 0.50
CA LEU A 56 5.71 -3.93 1.25
C LEU A 56 4.52 -3.63 0.32
N GLY A 57 4.74 -2.81 -0.71
CA GLY A 57 3.71 -2.45 -1.69
C GLY A 57 3.29 -3.63 -2.55
N THR A 58 4.23 -4.45 -3.02
CA THR A 58 3.89 -5.69 -3.75
C THR A 58 3.12 -6.65 -2.85
N TYR A 59 3.63 -6.89 -1.64
CA TYR A 59 2.98 -7.76 -0.67
C TYR A 59 1.57 -7.30 -0.32
N GLY A 60 1.40 -6.00 -0.06
CA GLY A 60 0.11 -5.40 0.25
C GLY A 60 -0.86 -5.41 -0.93
N GLY A 61 -0.39 -5.01 -2.12
CA GLY A 61 -1.18 -4.90 -3.35
C GLY A 61 -1.70 -6.24 -3.84
N VAL A 62 -0.84 -7.27 -3.89
CA VAL A 62 -1.26 -8.64 -4.22
C VAL A 62 -2.27 -9.15 -3.18
N GLY A 63 -2.07 -8.82 -1.90
CA GLY A 63 -2.96 -9.24 -0.82
C GLY A 63 -4.35 -8.63 -0.96
N LEU A 64 -4.43 -7.34 -1.30
CA LEU A 64 -5.69 -6.65 -1.57
C LEU A 64 -6.46 -7.32 -2.72
N ILE A 65 -5.78 -7.72 -3.80
CA ILE A 65 -6.40 -8.41 -4.94
C ILE A 65 -6.87 -9.82 -4.54
N VAL A 66 -5.97 -10.64 -4.00
CA VAL A 66 -6.24 -12.06 -3.69
C VAL A 66 -7.34 -12.22 -2.65
N PHE A 67 -7.41 -11.31 -1.68
CA PHE A 67 -8.40 -11.34 -0.60
C PHE A 67 -9.55 -10.33 -0.78
N ALA A 68 -9.72 -9.74 -1.97
CA ALA A 68 -10.78 -8.76 -2.24
C ALA A 68 -12.18 -9.31 -1.90
N GLY A 69 -12.45 -10.58 -2.25
CA GLY A 69 -13.72 -11.24 -1.92
C GLY A 69 -13.98 -11.47 -0.42
N GLN A 70 -12.96 -11.27 0.43
CA GLN A 70 -13.05 -11.43 1.88
C GLN A 70 -13.11 -10.08 2.61
N VAL A 71 -13.11 -8.95 1.91
CA VAL A 71 -13.23 -7.64 2.57
C VAL A 71 -14.68 -7.40 2.98
N ALA A 72 -14.89 -7.00 4.24
CA ALA A 72 -16.19 -6.63 4.77
C ALA A 72 -16.58 -5.22 4.31
N TRP A 73 -17.22 -5.13 3.14
CA TRP A 73 -17.62 -3.86 2.53
C TRP A 73 -18.75 -3.18 3.32
N ARG A 74 -18.56 -1.92 3.71
CA ARG A 74 -19.62 -1.07 4.32
C ARG A 74 -20.49 -0.36 3.30
N GLY A 75 -20.14 -0.42 2.01
CA GLY A 75 -20.87 0.20 0.91
C GLY A 75 -20.10 0.18 -0.40
N GLY A 76 -20.73 0.69 -1.47
CA GLY A 76 -20.12 0.74 -2.81
C GLY A 76 -18.86 1.62 -2.87
N TRP A 77 -18.83 2.72 -2.09
CA TRP A 77 -17.68 3.62 -2.06
C TRP A 77 -16.40 2.93 -1.55
N GLU A 78 -16.50 2.01 -0.59
CA GLU A 78 -15.32 1.28 -0.08
C GLU A 78 -14.71 0.36 -1.12
N LYS A 79 -15.54 -0.21 -2.00
CA LYS A 79 -15.07 -1.01 -3.14
C LYS A 79 -14.29 -0.15 -4.11
N MET A 80 -14.81 1.04 -4.43
CA MET A 80 -14.12 2.00 -5.29
C MET A 80 -12.78 2.43 -4.67
N VAL A 81 -12.77 2.85 -3.40
CA VAL A 81 -11.54 3.24 -2.68
C VAL A 81 -10.54 2.09 -2.61
N HIS A 82 -11.01 0.85 -2.44
CA HIS A 82 -10.13 -0.31 -2.46
C HIS A 82 -9.40 -0.47 -3.79
N TRP A 83 -10.11 -0.37 -4.91
CA TRP A 83 -9.49 -0.50 -6.22
C TRP A 83 -8.61 0.70 -6.56
N LEU A 84 -8.96 1.91 -6.12
CA LEU A 84 -8.08 3.07 -6.19
C LEU A 84 -6.77 2.83 -5.44
N ILE A 85 -6.83 2.26 -4.24
CA ILE A 85 -5.64 1.87 -3.48
C ILE A 85 -4.83 0.82 -4.24
N VAL A 86 -5.46 -0.21 -4.80
CA VAL A 86 -4.74 -1.26 -5.56
C VAL A 86 -4.00 -0.64 -6.75
N VAL A 87 -4.69 0.15 -7.57
CA VAL A 87 -4.10 0.78 -8.77
C VAL A 87 -2.98 1.73 -8.36
N HIS A 88 -3.23 2.62 -7.40
CA HIS A 88 -2.21 3.55 -6.92
C HIS A 88 -0.98 2.81 -6.37
N LEU A 89 -1.18 1.83 -5.49
CA LEU A 89 -0.09 1.11 -4.82
C LEU A 89 0.77 0.35 -5.83
N LEU A 90 0.15 -0.36 -6.78
CA LEU A 90 0.89 -1.13 -7.78
C LEU A 90 1.59 -0.23 -8.81
N ALA A 91 0.97 0.88 -9.21
CA ALA A 91 1.63 1.89 -10.04
C ALA A 91 2.83 2.51 -9.30
N SER A 92 2.68 2.83 -8.01
CA SER A 92 3.78 3.32 -7.17
C SER A 92 4.91 2.29 -7.07
N VAL A 93 4.61 1.01 -6.84
CA VAL A 93 5.62 -0.07 -6.85
C VAL A 93 6.37 -0.11 -8.19
N ALA A 94 5.67 0.01 -9.32
CA ALA A 94 6.30 0.02 -10.64
C ALA A 94 7.23 1.23 -10.81
N VAL A 95 6.82 2.42 -10.36
CA VAL A 95 7.65 3.62 -10.37
C VAL A 95 8.90 3.46 -9.49
N HIS A 96 8.77 2.97 -8.26
CA HIS A 96 9.92 2.74 -7.38
C HIS A 96 10.87 1.68 -7.94
N ALA A 97 10.34 0.61 -8.54
CA ALA A 97 11.15 -0.40 -9.22
C ALA A 97 11.91 0.19 -10.41
N TRP A 98 11.25 1.04 -11.20
CA TRP A 98 11.88 1.76 -12.31
C TRP A 98 13.03 2.66 -11.83
N VAL A 99 12.79 3.48 -10.81
CA VAL A 99 13.78 4.38 -10.19
C VAL A 99 15.02 3.61 -9.75
N VAL A 100 14.83 2.46 -9.09
CA VAL A 100 15.92 1.59 -8.64
C VAL A 100 16.70 1.00 -9.81
N VAL A 101 16.02 0.54 -10.87
CA VAL A 101 16.65 -0.06 -12.05
C VAL A 101 17.45 0.97 -12.86
N ILE A 102 16.90 2.17 -13.02
CA ILE A 102 17.58 3.28 -13.73
C ILE A 102 18.67 3.92 -12.85
N GLY A 103 18.55 3.82 -11.53
CA GLY A 103 19.45 4.50 -10.61
C GLY A 103 19.27 6.02 -10.63
N SER A 104 18.04 6.50 -10.81
CA SER A 104 17.71 7.93 -10.72
C SER A 104 16.33 8.18 -10.12
N HIS A 105 16.26 9.17 -9.22
CA HIS A 105 15.04 9.73 -8.64
C HIS A 105 14.42 10.86 -9.47
N ASP A 106 14.98 11.21 -10.63
CA ASP A 106 14.52 12.34 -11.45
C ASP A 106 13.05 12.21 -11.86
N PHE A 107 12.51 10.99 -11.95
CA PHE A 107 11.08 10.77 -12.18
C PHE A 107 10.19 11.51 -11.17
N PHE A 108 10.64 11.64 -9.92
CA PHE A 108 9.87 12.33 -8.88
C PHE A 108 9.84 13.85 -9.04
N THR A 109 10.66 14.42 -9.93
CA THR A 109 10.62 15.86 -10.26
C THR A 109 9.40 16.23 -11.13
N LEU A 110 8.75 15.24 -11.76
CA LEU A 110 7.50 15.44 -12.49
C LEU A 110 6.34 15.87 -11.58
N PHE A 111 6.45 15.60 -10.28
CA PHE A 111 5.44 15.98 -9.30
C PHE A 111 5.82 17.33 -8.65
N PRO A 112 5.06 18.40 -8.92
CA PRO A 112 5.36 19.71 -8.37
C PRO A 112 5.18 19.72 -6.85
N TYR A 113 5.76 20.70 -6.17
CA TYR A 113 5.69 20.79 -4.70
C TYR A 113 4.23 20.78 -4.19
N GLU A 114 3.33 21.45 -4.91
CA GLU A 114 1.91 21.59 -4.62
C GLU A 114 1.16 20.25 -4.62
N TYR A 115 1.65 19.27 -5.38
CA TYR A 115 1.10 17.91 -5.37
C TYR A 115 1.16 17.30 -3.96
N SER A 116 2.16 17.69 -3.15
CA SER A 116 2.36 17.15 -1.81
C SER A 116 1.20 17.46 -0.87
N TYR A 117 0.50 18.60 -1.04
CA TYR A 117 -0.71 18.93 -0.25
C TYR A 117 -1.82 17.91 -0.49
N PHE A 118 -2.07 17.58 -1.76
CA PHE A 118 -3.05 16.55 -2.12
C PHE A 118 -2.57 15.16 -1.67
N ALA A 119 -1.27 14.89 -1.81
CA ALA A 119 -0.65 13.62 -1.42
C ALA A 119 -0.80 13.29 0.05
N VAL A 120 -0.56 14.25 0.94
CA VAL A 120 -0.78 14.06 2.39
C VAL A 120 -2.22 13.61 2.65
N ALA A 121 -3.20 14.31 2.07
CA ALA A 121 -4.61 14.04 2.33
C ALA A 121 -5.03 12.64 1.87
N TYR A 122 -4.74 12.28 0.61
CA TYR A 122 -5.16 10.97 0.10
C TYR A 122 -4.33 9.81 0.68
N PHE A 123 -3.04 10.01 1.00
CA PHE A 123 -2.24 9.00 1.70
C PHE A 123 -2.76 8.75 3.12
N ALA A 124 -3.10 9.80 3.86
CA ALA A 124 -3.68 9.65 5.20
C ALA A 124 -5.00 8.89 5.14
N PHE A 125 -5.85 9.20 4.15
CA PHE A 125 -7.11 8.51 3.94
C PHE A 125 -6.92 7.02 3.58
N PHE A 126 -6.00 6.71 2.66
CA PHE A 126 -5.70 5.32 2.27
C PHE A 126 -5.07 4.53 3.42
N ALA A 127 -4.23 5.17 4.24
CA ALA A 127 -3.68 4.58 5.47
C ALA A 127 -4.81 4.24 6.45
N TRP A 128 -5.66 5.21 6.80
CA TRP A 128 -6.80 5.01 7.70
C TRP A 128 -7.71 3.87 7.23
N ARG A 129 -8.07 3.87 5.95
CA ARG A 129 -8.91 2.81 5.38
C ARG A 129 -8.25 1.45 5.51
N SER A 130 -6.95 1.37 5.25
CA SER A 130 -6.21 0.10 5.28
C SER A 130 -6.03 -0.42 6.72
N TRP A 131 -5.84 0.48 7.69
CA TRP A 131 -5.83 0.15 9.12
C TRP A 131 -7.18 -0.37 9.64
N THR A 132 -8.28 0.16 9.12
CA THR A 132 -9.64 -0.14 9.60
C THR A 132 -10.37 -1.19 8.76
N MET A 133 -9.69 -1.75 7.75
CA MET A 133 -10.22 -2.80 6.90
C MET A 133 -10.48 -4.08 7.70
N LYS A 134 -11.70 -4.60 7.60
CA LYS A 134 -12.11 -5.85 8.23
C LYS A 134 -12.22 -6.95 7.18
N LEU A 135 -11.86 -8.16 7.56
CA LEU A 135 -11.98 -9.34 6.70
C LEU A 135 -13.03 -10.30 7.25
N VAL A 136 -13.94 -10.76 6.39
CA VAL A 136 -14.87 -11.85 6.71
C VAL A 136 -14.18 -13.21 6.55
N PRO A 137 -14.60 -14.24 7.30
CA PRO A 137 -14.15 -15.60 7.06
C PRO A 137 -14.48 -16.07 5.63
N PRO A 138 -13.73 -17.03 5.05
CA PRO A 138 -14.12 -17.65 3.79
C PRO A 138 -15.51 -18.29 3.91
N ALA A 139 -16.37 -18.09 2.92
CA ALA A 139 -17.65 -18.79 2.82
C ALA A 139 -17.39 -20.31 2.84
N GLY A 140 -17.82 -21.00 3.91
CA GLY A 140 -17.57 -22.44 4.10
C GLY A 140 -17.10 -22.85 5.50
N ARG A 141 -16.68 -21.90 6.37
CA ARG A 141 -16.56 -22.15 7.82
C ARG A 141 -17.72 -21.48 8.55
N GLN A 142 -18.89 -22.10 8.51
CA GLN A 142 -19.84 -21.89 9.60
C GLN A 142 -19.30 -22.67 10.80
N ALA A 143 -19.21 -22.00 11.95
CA ALA A 143 -18.82 -22.66 13.19
C ALA A 143 -19.89 -23.71 13.52
N THR A 144 -19.54 -24.98 13.33
CA THR A 144 -20.18 -26.11 14.02
C THR A 144 -19.63 -26.19 15.42
#